data_AF-A0A954WNV8-F1
#
_entry.id   AF-A0A954WNV8-F1
#
_cell.length_a   1.000
_cell.length_b   1.000
_cell.length_c   1.000
_cell.angle_alpha   90.00
_cell.angle_beta   90.00
_cell.angle_gamma   90.00
#
_symmetry.space_group_name_H-M   'P 1'
#
loop_
_entity.id
_entity.type
_entity.pdbx_description
1 polymer ?
#
loop_
_entity_poly.entity_id
_entity_poly.type
_entity_poly.pdbx_seq_one_letter_code
_entity_poly.pdbx_strand_id
1 'polypeptide(L)'
;MHAGDPATAVSLPPCATYYAPLLNPFADARVQQSAGKRLTVVLVRSASLLWALVVSTSFAVLIRHQRIVESSTRIVEGLTEIQDIADQTSLLALNATIEAARAGEAGRGFSIVASEVKELARRSNDAAAKISQLIDESPERVREGRIPAPKPENSSAASPKPWKQFRFKLRK
;
A
#
# COMPACT_ATOMS: atom_id res chain seq x y z
N MET A 1 13.41 46.61 15.45
CA MET A 1 12.25 45.74 15.78
C MET A 1 11.46 45.58 14.50
N HIS A 2 11.75 44.51 13.76
CA HIS A 2 11.27 44.31 12.38
C HIS A 2 9.80 43.86 12.37
N ALA A 3 9.04 44.48 11.47
CA ALA A 3 7.74 44.02 11.00
C ALA A 3 7.87 42.59 10.44
N GLY A 4 6.97 41.69 10.87
CA GLY A 4 6.85 40.34 10.33
C GLY A 4 5.89 40.31 9.15
N ASP A 5 6.38 39.88 8.00
CA ASP A 5 5.71 39.85 6.71
C ASP A 5 4.41 39.00 6.65
N PRO A 6 3.47 39.36 5.76
CA PRO A 6 2.25 38.61 5.50
C PRO A 6 2.51 37.49 4.47
N ALA A 7 3.05 36.35 4.88
CA ALA A 7 3.23 35.21 3.96
C ALA A 7 3.28 33.86 4.68
N THR A 8 2.12 33.24 4.88
CA THR A 8 1.97 31.77 4.85
C THR A 8 0.58 31.42 4.34
N ALA A 9 0.23 31.96 3.16
CA ALA A 9 -0.78 31.34 2.32
C ALA A 9 -0.19 30.02 1.81
N VAL A 10 -0.48 28.92 2.50
CA VAL A 10 -0.25 27.57 1.98
C VAL A 10 -1.07 27.47 0.71
N SER A 11 -0.41 27.60 -0.44
CA SER A 11 -1.00 27.37 -1.76
C SER A 11 -1.58 25.96 -1.77
N LEU A 12 -2.89 25.86 -1.61
CA LEU A 12 -3.62 24.61 -1.71
C LEU A 12 -3.36 24.00 -3.11
N PRO A 13 -3.15 22.68 -3.21
CA PRO A 13 -2.98 22.04 -4.51
C PRO A 13 -4.24 22.29 -5.37
N PRO A 14 -4.12 22.42 -6.71
CA PRO A 14 -5.24 22.76 -7.61
C PRO A 14 -6.39 21.75 -7.60
N CYS A 15 -6.22 20.59 -6.95
CA CYS A 15 -7.30 19.65 -6.66
C CYS A 15 -8.20 20.07 -5.48
N ALA A 16 -7.75 20.93 -4.57
CA ALA A 16 -8.53 21.37 -3.39
C ALA A 16 -9.71 22.29 -3.77
N THR A 17 -9.56 23.11 -4.82
CA THR A 17 -10.64 23.94 -5.37
C THR A 17 -11.77 23.11 -5.99
N TYR A 18 -11.50 21.88 -6.44
CA TYR A 18 -12.51 20.97 -6.98
C TYR A 18 -13.45 20.40 -5.90
N TYR A 19 -12.98 20.27 -4.65
CA TYR A 19 -13.77 19.73 -3.53
C TYR A 19 -14.47 20.80 -2.69
N ALA A 20 -14.29 22.10 -2.99
CA ALA A 20 -14.90 23.19 -2.21
C ALA A 20 -16.44 23.08 -2.06
N PRO A 21 -17.22 22.70 -3.10
CA PRO A 21 -18.67 22.50 -2.95
C PRO A 21 -19.05 21.26 -2.13
N LEU A 22 -18.15 20.27 -2.06
CA LEU A 22 -18.31 19.05 -1.29
C LEU A 22 -17.88 19.21 0.17
N LEU A 23 -17.19 20.29 0.54
CA LEU A 23 -16.71 20.48 1.91
C LEU A 23 -17.83 20.82 2.91
N ASN A 24 -18.91 21.48 2.47
CA ASN A 24 -20.07 21.75 3.31
C ASN A 24 -21.35 22.01 2.47
N PRO A 25 -22.08 20.97 2.04
CA PRO A 25 -23.32 21.10 1.25
C PRO A 25 -24.46 21.78 2.04
N PHE A 26 -24.29 21.96 3.35
CA PHE A 26 -25.24 22.64 4.23
C PHE A 26 -24.85 24.10 4.52
N ALA A 27 -23.74 24.61 3.97
CA ALA A 27 -23.30 25.99 4.18
C ALA A 27 -24.30 27.02 3.64
N ASP A 28 -24.89 26.72 2.48
CA ASP A 28 -25.85 27.59 1.78
C ASP A 28 -27.30 27.38 2.20
N ALA A 29 -27.56 26.50 3.18
CA ALA A 29 -28.87 26.38 3.79
C ALA A 29 -29.17 27.69 4.55
N ARG A 30 -29.73 28.69 3.86
CA ARG A 30 -30.25 29.93 4.46
C ARG A 30 -31.41 29.57 5.38
N VAL A 31 -31.10 29.13 6.60
CA VAL A 31 -32.08 28.99 7.66
C VAL A 31 -32.43 30.40 8.13
N GLN A 32 -33.41 31.00 7.46
CA GLN A 32 -33.98 32.29 7.84
C GLN A 32 -34.45 32.19 9.29
N GLN A 33 -33.87 33.01 10.17
CA GLN A 33 -34.13 33.03 11.61
C GLN A 33 -35.50 33.65 11.92
N SER A 34 -36.58 32.97 11.55
CA SER A 34 -37.93 33.29 12.02
C SER A 34 -38.13 32.69 13.42
N ALA A 35 -38.48 33.53 14.39
CA ALA A 35 -38.70 33.16 15.80
C ALA A 35 -39.70 31.99 15.92
N GLY A 36 -39.19 30.78 16.19
CA GLY A 36 -40.02 29.59 16.37
C GLY A 36 -39.35 28.25 16.04
N LYS A 37 -38.27 28.22 15.25
CA LYS A 37 -37.63 26.96 14.80
C LYS A 37 -36.22 26.76 15.36
N ARG A 38 -36.07 26.73 16.69
CA ARG A 38 -34.78 26.41 17.35
C ARG A 38 -34.28 25.00 16.98
N LEU A 39 -35.20 24.05 16.82
CA LEU A 39 -34.87 22.66 16.48
C LEU A 39 -34.21 22.54 15.09
N THR A 40 -34.69 23.28 14.08
CA THR A 40 -34.12 23.18 12.72
C THR A 40 -32.71 23.73 12.65
N VAL A 41 -32.41 24.80 13.39
CA VAL A 41 -31.05 25.36 13.48
C VAL A 41 -30.09 24.34 14.14
N VAL A 42 -30.52 23.69 15.22
CA VAL A 42 -29.70 22.67 15.90
C VAL A 42 -29.42 21.47 14.98
N LEU A 43 -30.43 20.98 14.27
CA LEU A 43 -30.29 19.84 13.35
C LEU A 43 -29.38 20.15 12.16
N VAL A 44 -29.49 21.34 11.57
CA VAL A 44 -28.62 21.74 10.45
C VAL A 44 -27.17 21.89 10.92
N ARG A 45 -26.94 22.50 12.10
CA ARG A 45 -25.58 22.64 12.65
C ARG A 45 -24.95 21.29 13.00
N SER A 46 -25.69 20.37 13.61
CA SER A 46 -25.16 19.04 13.91
C SER A 46 -24.83 18.27 12.63
N ALA A 47 -25.67 18.35 11.59
CA ALA A 47 -25.38 17.78 10.28
C ALA A 47 -24.11 18.38 9.63
N SER A 48 -23.93 19.71 9.69
CA SER A 48 -22.71 20.36 9.21
C SER A 48 -21.45 19.90 9.96
N LEU A 49 -21.53 19.69 11.28
CA LEU A 49 -20.39 19.22 12.08
C LEU A 49 -20.03 17.76 11.76
N LEU A 50 -21.04 16.90 11.61
CA LEU A 50 -20.84 15.51 11.21
C LEU A 50 -20.21 15.43 9.81
N TRP A 51 -20.70 16.25 8.88
CA TRP A 51 -20.13 16.34 7.53
C TRP A 51 -18.67 16.79 7.56
N ALA A 52 -18.35 17.86 8.31
CA ALA A 52 -16.98 18.34 8.45
C ALA A 52 -16.04 17.27 9.03
N LEU A 53 -16.51 16.46 9.99
CA LEU A 53 -15.75 15.34 10.55
C LEU A 53 -15.46 14.25 9.49
N VAL A 54 -16.46 13.91 8.67
CA VAL A 54 -16.32 12.92 7.59
C VAL A 54 -15.31 13.38 6.54
N VAL A 55 -15.37 14.64 6.11
CA VAL A 55 -14.41 15.18 5.14
C VAL A 55 -13.01 15.24 5.73
N SER A 56 -12.87 15.65 7.00
CA SER A 56 -11.58 15.72 7.69
C SER A 56 -10.88 14.36 7.77
N THR A 57 -11.61 13.31 8.16
CA THR A 57 -11.04 11.95 8.24
C THR A 57 -10.69 11.39 6.86
N SER A 58 -11.52 11.65 5.85
CA SER A 58 -11.25 11.25 4.46
C SER A 58 -9.97 11.90 3.91
N PHE A 59 -9.79 13.20 4.16
CA PHE A 59 -8.58 13.91 3.76
C PHE A 59 -7.32 13.38 4.46
N ALA A 60 -7.42 13.04 5.75
CA ALA A 60 -6.33 12.45 6.51
C ALA A 60 -5.92 11.05 5.99
N VAL A 61 -6.87 10.26 5.45
CA VAL A 61 -6.56 8.98 4.79
C VAL A 61 -5.82 9.21 3.47
N LEU A 62 -6.26 10.18 2.65
CA LEU A 62 -5.60 10.51 1.38
C LEU A 62 -4.14 10.93 1.57
N ILE A 63 -3.85 11.80 2.54
CA ILE A 63 -2.47 12.22 2.84
C ILE A 63 -1.61 11.02 3.28
N ARG A 64 -2.16 10.11 4.10
CA ARG A 64 -1.43 8.92 4.53
C ARG A 64 -1.15 7.98 3.36
N HIS A 65 -2.11 7.80 2.46
CA HIS A 65 -1.93 6.99 1.25
C HIS A 65 -0.81 7.54 0.37
N GLN A 66 -0.72 8.87 0.20
CA GLN A 66 0.38 9.49 -0.55
C GLN A 66 1.75 9.17 0.05
N ARG A 67 1.89 9.24 1.38
CA ARG A 67 3.15 8.88 2.05
C ARG A 67 3.52 7.40 1.88
N ILE A 68 2.52 6.52 1.89
CA ILE A 68 2.75 5.08 1.63
C ILE A 68 3.29 4.90 0.21
N VAL A 69 2.63 5.48 -0.80
CA VAL A 69 3.07 5.38 -2.20
C VAL A 69 4.49 5.92 -2.40
N GLU A 70 4.80 7.07 -1.81
CA GLU A 70 6.14 7.66 -1.87
C GLU A 70 7.18 6.74 -1.20
N SER A 71 6.87 6.18 -0.03
CA SER A 71 7.76 5.23 0.66
C SER A 71 7.95 3.93 -0.13
N SER A 72 6.89 3.41 -0.75
CA SER A 72 6.92 2.22 -1.60
C SER A 72 7.82 2.43 -2.80
N THR A 73 7.77 3.61 -3.43
CA THR A 73 8.62 3.96 -4.58
C THR A 73 10.10 3.90 -4.19
N ARG A 74 10.47 4.49 -3.04
CA ARG A 74 11.86 4.42 -2.53
C ARG A 74 12.31 3.00 -2.22
N ILE A 75 11.40 2.14 -1.74
CA ILE A 75 11.73 0.73 -1.50
C ILE A 75 12.02 0.04 -2.84
N VAL A 76 11.21 0.29 -3.88
CA VAL A 76 11.44 -0.29 -5.23
C VAL A 76 12.76 0.19 -5.83
N GLU A 77 13.12 1.46 -5.65
CA GLU A 77 14.43 1.98 -6.03
C GLU A 77 15.57 1.21 -5.33
N GLY A 78 15.47 1.01 -4.01
CA GLY A 78 16.46 0.23 -3.26
C GLY A 78 16.51 -1.25 -3.65
N LEU A 79 15.38 -1.87 -4.02
CA LEU A 79 15.37 -3.23 -4.55
C LEU A 79 16.07 -3.34 -5.90
N THR A 80 15.98 -2.30 -6.73
CA THR A 80 16.71 -2.23 -8.01
C THR A 80 18.21 -2.18 -7.78
N GLU A 81 18.68 -1.38 -6.81
CA GLU A 81 20.10 -1.37 -6.42
C GLU A 81 20.58 -2.73 -5.90
N ILE A 82 19.76 -3.43 -5.10
CA ILE A 82 20.09 -4.79 -4.62
C ILE A 82 20.22 -5.78 -5.79
N GLN A 83 19.32 -5.70 -6.77
CA GLN A 83 19.37 -6.52 -7.98
C GLN A 83 20.66 -6.26 -8.77
N ASP A 84 21.03 -4.99 -8.94
CA ASP A 84 22.27 -4.60 -9.63
C ASP A 84 23.51 -5.14 -8.90
N ILE A 85 23.56 -5.04 -7.57
CA ILE A 85 24.66 -5.60 -6.75
C ILE A 85 24.74 -7.12 -6.90
N ALA A 86 23.61 -7.81 -6.89
CA ALA A 86 23.57 -9.25 -7.04
C ALA A 86 24.00 -9.68 -8.46
N ASP A 87 23.61 -8.95 -9.51
CA ASP A 87 24.10 -9.20 -10.87
C ASP A 87 25.62 -8.96 -10.99
N GLN A 88 26.15 -7.89 -10.41
CA GLN A 88 27.59 -7.65 -10.32
C GLN A 88 28.31 -8.77 -9.55
N THR A 89 27.72 -9.25 -8.45
CA THR A 89 28.26 -10.36 -7.66
C THR A 89 28.25 -11.67 -8.45
N SER A 90 27.21 -11.92 -9.23
CA SER A 90 27.10 -13.07 -10.13
C SER A 90 28.17 -13.04 -11.23
N LEU A 91 28.45 -11.86 -11.79
CA LEU A 91 29.53 -11.66 -12.76
C LEU A 91 30.92 -11.84 -12.14
N LEU A 92 31.15 -11.32 -10.93
CA LEU A 92 32.39 -11.53 -10.19
C LEU A 92 32.61 -13.03 -9.90
N ALA A 93 31.55 -13.73 -9.49
CA ALA A 93 31.58 -15.17 -9.27
C ALA A 93 31.88 -15.95 -10.56
N LEU A 94 31.29 -15.54 -11.69
CA LEU A 94 31.59 -16.12 -13.01
C LEU A 94 33.08 -15.96 -13.37
N ASN A 95 33.65 -14.77 -13.16
CA ASN A 95 35.07 -14.53 -13.40
C ASN A 95 35.95 -15.41 -12.50
N ALA A 96 35.56 -15.60 -11.24
CA ALA A 96 36.25 -16.51 -10.31
C ALA A 96 36.16 -17.97 -10.77
N THR A 97 35.01 -18.41 -11.32
CA THR A 97 34.88 -19.74 -11.92
C THR A 97 35.83 -19.94 -13.11
N ILE A 98 35.95 -18.94 -13.98
CA ILE A 98 36.86 -18.99 -15.14
C ILE A 98 38.32 -19.09 -14.69
N GLU A 99 38.73 -18.27 -13.72
CA GLU A 99 40.10 -18.30 -13.22
C GLU A 99 40.40 -19.60 -12.44
N ALA A 100 39.42 -20.13 -11.72
CA ALA A 100 39.52 -21.44 -11.09
C ALA A 100 39.72 -22.56 -12.11
N ALA A 101 38.99 -22.53 -13.23
CA ALA A 101 39.18 -23.49 -14.33
C ALA A 101 40.59 -23.35 -14.96
N ARG A 102 41.09 -22.12 -15.08
CA ARG A 102 42.44 -21.83 -15.60
C ARG A 102 43.55 -22.34 -14.69
N ALA A 103 43.35 -22.27 -13.37
CA ALA A 103 44.26 -22.83 -12.38
C ALA A 103 44.23 -24.37 -12.30
N GLY A 104 43.30 -25.02 -13.00
CA GLY A 104 43.15 -26.47 -13.07
C GLY A 104 42.99 -27.10 -11.69
N GLU A 105 43.90 -28.00 -11.34
CA GLU A 105 43.89 -28.77 -10.09
C GLU A 105 43.98 -27.89 -8.83
N ALA A 106 44.72 -26.79 -8.90
CA ALA A 106 44.82 -25.83 -7.80
C ALA A 106 43.55 -24.99 -7.62
N GLY A 107 42.69 -24.89 -8.64
CA GLY A 107 41.49 -24.07 -8.65
C GLY A 107 40.21 -24.79 -8.19
N ARG A 108 40.23 -26.10 -7.97
CA ARG A 108 39.01 -26.88 -7.64
C ARG A 108 38.21 -26.31 -6.47
N GLY A 109 38.90 -25.94 -5.38
CA GLY A 109 38.25 -25.37 -4.20
C GLY A 109 37.60 -24.01 -4.46
N PHE A 110 38.29 -23.15 -5.23
CA PHE A 110 37.77 -21.84 -5.62
C PHE A 110 36.57 -21.94 -6.56
N SER A 111 36.53 -22.95 -7.43
CA SER A 111 35.38 -23.18 -8.32
C SER A 111 34.10 -23.50 -7.54
N ILE A 112 34.21 -24.21 -6.41
CA ILE A 112 33.06 -24.53 -5.54
C ILE A 112 32.54 -23.26 -4.88
N VAL A 113 33.45 -22.46 -4.29
CA VAL A 113 33.08 -21.19 -3.65
C VAL A 113 32.45 -20.24 -4.66
N ALA A 114 33.02 -20.11 -5.86
CA ALA A 114 32.47 -19.28 -6.93
C ALA A 114 31.04 -19.72 -7.33
N SER A 115 30.79 -21.03 -7.38
CA SER A 115 29.45 -21.56 -7.69
C SER A 115 28.43 -21.22 -6.59
N GLU A 116 28.84 -21.32 -5.32
CA GLU A 116 27.98 -20.99 -4.18
C GLU A 116 27.66 -19.49 -4.13
N VAL A 117 28.65 -18.63 -4.39
CA VAL A 117 28.47 -17.17 -4.47
C VAL A 117 27.51 -16.80 -5.61
N LYS A 118 27.63 -17.46 -6.76
CA LYS A 118 26.72 -17.26 -7.89
C LYS A 118 25.27 -17.65 -7.55
N GLU A 119 25.08 -18.77 -6.87
CA GLU A 119 23.76 -19.20 -6.44
C GLU A 119 23.16 -18.26 -5.37
N LEU A 120 23.99 -17.75 -4.46
CA LEU A 120 23.56 -16.76 -3.48
C LEU A 120 23.10 -15.46 -4.15
N ALA A 121 23.85 -14.97 -5.14
CA ALA A 121 23.47 -13.81 -5.95
C ALA A 121 22.14 -14.04 -6.68
N ARG A 122 21.96 -15.19 -7.32
CA ARG A 122 20.71 -15.57 -7.99
C ARG A 122 19.52 -15.59 -7.02
N ARG A 123 19.70 -16.15 -5.83
CA ARG A 123 18.66 -16.16 -4.78
C ARG A 123 18.33 -14.75 -4.27
N SER A 124 19.32 -13.86 -4.21
CA SER A 124 19.10 -12.45 -3.85
C SER A 124 18.22 -11.74 -4.87
N ASN A 125 18.48 -11.97 -6.17
CA ASN A 125 17.66 -11.45 -7.26
C ASN A 125 16.22 -11.95 -7.19
N ASP A 126 16.01 -13.26 -7.04
CA ASP A 126 14.67 -13.84 -6.93
C ASP A 126 13.89 -13.24 -5.74
N ALA A 127 14.58 -13.02 -4.61
CA ALA A 127 13.98 -12.42 -3.43
C ALA A 127 13.62 -10.94 -3.65
N ALA A 128 14.52 -10.16 -4.25
CA ALA A 128 14.27 -8.75 -4.56
C ALA A 128 13.08 -8.59 -5.52
N ALA A 129 13.03 -9.40 -6.59
CA ALA A 129 11.92 -9.41 -7.54
C ALA A 129 10.58 -9.75 -6.85
N LYS A 130 10.57 -10.75 -5.97
CA LYS A 130 9.37 -11.14 -5.21
C LYS A 130 8.90 -10.03 -4.26
N ILE A 131 9.81 -9.32 -3.61
CA ILE A 131 9.46 -8.17 -2.74
C ILE A 131 8.87 -7.04 -3.59
N SER A 132 9.46 -6.75 -4.75
CA SER A 132 8.96 -5.71 -5.67
C SER A 132 7.51 -6.00 -6.08
N GLN A 133 7.23 -7.25 -6.48
CA GLN A 133 5.87 -7.68 -6.81
C GLN A 133 4.89 -7.49 -5.64
N LEU A 134 5.28 -7.84 -4.41
CA LEU A 134 4.43 -7.68 -3.23
C LEU A 134 4.12 -6.20 -2.93
N ILE A 135 5.06 -5.30 -3.22
CA ILE A 135 4.89 -3.86 -3.06
C ILE A 135 3.91 -3.33 -4.11
N ASP A 136 4.03 -3.77 -5.36
CA ASP A 136 3.13 -3.38 -6.45
C ASP A 136 1.69 -3.88 -6.23
N GLU A 137 1.51 -5.05 -5.61
CA GLU A 137 0.19 -5.58 -5.23
C GLU A 137 -0.45 -4.86 -4.02
N SER A 138 0.35 -4.20 -3.18
CA SER A 138 -0.10 -3.56 -1.94
C SER A 138 -1.10 -2.40 -2.14
N PRO A 139 -0.87 -1.40 -3.02
CA PRO A 139 -1.86 -0.35 -3.27
C PRO A 139 -3.16 -0.89 -3.86
N GLU A 140 -3.12 -1.94 -4.68
CA GLU A 140 -4.32 -2.59 -5.22
C GLU A 140 -5.15 -3.23 -4.11
N ARG A 141 -4.50 -3.92 -3.16
CA ARG A 141 -5.16 -4.50 -1.96
C ARG A 141 -5.75 -3.44 -1.04
N VAL A 142 -5.08 -2.30 -0.89
CA VAL A 142 -5.58 -1.16 -0.10
C VAL A 142 -6.78 -0.50 -0.79
N ARG A 143 -6.76 -0.38 -2.13
CA ARG A 143 -7.89 0.15 -2.92
C ARG A 143 -9.11 -0.76 -2.89
N GLU A 144 -8.92 -2.07 -2.94
CA GLU A 144 -10.03 -3.03 -2.93
C GLU A 144 -10.62 -3.27 -1.53
N GLY A 145 -9.95 -2.84 -0.45
CA GLY A 145 -10.41 -3.09 0.93
C GLY A 145 -10.56 -4.58 1.27
N ARG A 146 -10.03 -5.46 0.43
CA ARG A 146 -10.20 -6.90 0.50
C ARG A 146 -9.03 -7.47 1.29
N ILE A 147 -9.28 -7.84 2.54
CA ILE A 147 -8.42 -8.80 3.24
C ILE A 147 -8.44 -10.08 2.39
N PRO A 148 -7.32 -10.54 1.81
CA PRO A 148 -7.30 -11.81 1.11
C PRO A 148 -7.65 -12.89 2.12
N ALA A 149 -8.78 -13.56 1.93
CA ALA A 149 -9.12 -14.73 2.73
C ALA A 149 -7.96 -15.74 2.61
N PRO A 150 -7.50 -16.34 3.72
CA PRO A 150 -6.43 -17.33 3.67
C PRO A 150 -6.84 -18.43 2.69
N LYS A 151 -6.06 -18.63 1.62
CA LYS A 151 -6.25 -19.78 0.73
C LYS A 151 -5.91 -21.02 1.54
N PRO A 152 -6.83 -22.00 1.69
CA PRO A 152 -6.51 -23.22 2.40
C PRO A 152 -5.46 -24.01 1.62
N GLU A 153 -4.25 -24.09 2.18
CA GLU A 153 -3.08 -24.75 1.57
C GLU A 153 -3.19 -26.29 1.56
N ASN A 154 -4.27 -26.86 2.11
CA ASN A 154 -4.58 -28.29 2.03
C ASN A 154 -6.09 -28.57 2.14
N SER A 155 -6.80 -28.70 1.01
CA SER A 155 -8.18 -29.20 1.03
C SER A 155 -8.46 -30.19 -0.09
N SER A 156 -7.93 -31.40 0.05
CA SER A 156 -8.63 -32.63 -0.35
C SER A 156 -9.80 -32.97 0.59
N ALA A 157 -10.21 -32.06 1.47
CA ALA A 157 -11.24 -32.27 2.47
C ALA A 157 -12.55 -31.53 2.13
N ALA A 158 -13.51 -32.31 1.66
CA ALA A 158 -14.96 -32.15 1.76
C ALA A 158 -15.61 -30.87 1.18
N SER A 159 -16.37 -31.06 0.09
CA SER A 159 -17.36 -30.10 -0.37
C SER A 159 -18.39 -29.78 0.74
N PRO A 160 -18.77 -28.52 0.99
CA PRO A 160 -19.85 -28.20 1.91
C PRO A 160 -21.18 -28.70 1.33
N LYS A 161 -21.81 -29.70 1.96
CA LYS A 161 -23.11 -30.20 1.51
C LYS A 161 -24.18 -29.11 1.68
N PRO A 162 -24.99 -28.84 0.64
CA PRO A 162 -25.97 -27.77 0.68
C PRO A 162 -27.06 -28.07 1.73
N TRP A 163 -27.40 -27.04 2.51
CA TRP A 163 -28.39 -26.94 3.58
C TRP A 163 -29.81 -27.46 3.27
N LYS A 164 -30.04 -28.02 2.08
CA LYS A 164 -31.29 -28.66 1.65
C LYS A 164 -31.65 -29.94 2.42
N GLN A 165 -30.72 -30.55 3.16
CA GLN A 165 -31.00 -31.75 3.97
C GLN A 165 -31.53 -31.47 5.38
N PHE A 166 -31.46 -30.22 5.87
CA PHE A 166 -31.82 -29.87 7.25
C PHE A 166 -33.26 -29.34 7.43
N ARG A 167 -34.17 -29.66 6.50
CA ARG A 167 -35.57 -29.24 6.59
C ARG A 167 -36.51 -30.45 6.70
N PHE A 168 -36.47 -31.22 7.79
CA PHE A 168 -37.63 -31.98 8.27
C PHE A 168 -37.40 -32.59 9.67
N LYS A 169 -37.87 -31.92 10.73
CA LYS A 169 -38.47 -32.57 11.92
C LYS A 169 -38.99 -31.51 12.91
N LEU A 170 -40.10 -30.87 12.56
CA LEU A 170 -41.05 -30.36 13.55
C LEU A 170 -42.46 -30.80 13.11
N ARG A 171 -42.82 -32.03 13.47
CA ARG A 171 -44.21 -32.45 13.65
C ARG A 171 -44.30 -33.73 14.48
N LYS A 172 -44.34 -33.57 15.80
CA LYS A 172 -45.41 -34.06 16.67
C LYS A 172 -45.28 -33.41 18.03
#